data_AF-A0A1M3MTT3-F1
#
_entry.id   AF-A0A1M3MTT3-F1
#
_cell.length_a   1.000
_cell.length_b   1.000
_cell.length_c   1.000
_cell.angle_alpha   90.00
_cell.angle_beta   90.00
_cell.angle_gamma   90.00
#
_symmetry.space_group_name_H-M   'P 1'
#
loop_
_entity.id
_entity.type
_entity.pdbx_description
1 polymer ?
#
loop_
_entity_poly.entity_id
_entity_poly.type
_entity_poly.pdbx_seq_one_letter_code
_entity_poly.pdbx_strand_id
1 'polypeptide(L)'
;MNIKRRHPKLPAPSHLGIDIGRVIIHGDGPDTAFVGAGSDEEALLAPAMPGAFQAIARLVECFDGNVWLVSKCGRKIESRSRRWLEHHGFHAATGIGRENLRFCRERKQKAGICVDLGIGFFVDDRIDVLTPMANLVPHRFLFGASVSADPGIVATPDWSAAEAAILAILEEREATGLR
;
A
#
# COMPACT_ATOMS: atom_id res chain seq x y z
N MET A 1 24.70 30.88 -22.07
CA MET A 1 24.39 30.77 -20.62
C MET A 1 23.42 29.63 -20.42
N ASN A 2 23.87 28.50 -19.89
CA ASN A 2 23.04 27.30 -19.76
C ASN A 2 22.49 27.23 -18.33
N ILE A 3 21.23 27.64 -18.14
CA ILE A 3 20.55 27.57 -16.85
C ILE A 3 20.15 26.10 -16.64
N LYS A 4 21.01 25.32 -15.98
CA LYS A 4 20.61 24.02 -15.44
C LYS A 4 19.49 24.28 -14.44
N ARG A 5 18.24 24.00 -14.84
CA ARG A 5 17.11 23.92 -13.92
C ARG A 5 17.45 22.83 -12.91
N ARG A 6 17.89 23.22 -11.71
CA ARG A 6 17.93 22.31 -10.58
C ARG A 6 16.48 22.03 -10.23
N HIS A 7 16.01 20.83 -10.56
CA HIS A 7 14.78 20.33 -9.95
C HIS A 7 14.97 20.44 -8.42
N PRO A 8 14.03 21.04 -7.68
CA PRO A 8 14.08 20.99 -6.24
C PRO A 8 14.18 19.53 -5.85
N LYS A 9 15.16 19.19 -5.02
CA LYS A 9 15.28 17.86 -4.42
C LYS A 9 13.96 17.67 -3.67
N LEU A 10 13.07 16.82 -4.19
CA LEU A 10 11.83 16.47 -3.49
C LEU A 10 12.25 16.03 -2.07
N PRO A 11 11.53 16.44 -1.02
CA PRO A 11 11.78 15.90 0.31
C PRO A 11 11.79 14.37 0.22
N ALA A 12 12.66 13.73 1.00
CA ALA A 12 12.78 12.28 0.96
C ALA A 12 11.39 11.67 1.21
N PRO A 13 10.90 10.78 0.35
CA PRO A 13 9.49 10.47 0.32
C PRO A 13 9.07 9.84 1.65
N SER A 14 8.00 10.42 2.23
CA SER A 14 7.56 10.24 3.62
C SER A 14 6.12 9.73 3.69
N HIS A 15 5.58 9.20 2.59
CA HIS A 15 4.25 8.59 2.57
C HIS A 15 4.34 7.10 2.29
N LEU A 16 3.41 6.35 2.89
CA LEU A 16 3.22 4.91 2.67
C LEU A 16 1.99 4.69 1.80
N GLY A 17 2.13 3.90 0.74
CA GLY A 17 1.03 3.39 -0.06
C GLY A 17 0.79 1.90 0.18
N ILE A 18 -0.47 1.50 0.24
CA ILE A 18 -0.88 0.12 0.54
C ILE A 18 -1.96 -0.32 -0.45
N ASP A 19 -1.80 -1.46 -1.11
CA ASP A 19 -2.89 -2.09 -1.87
C ASP A 19 -3.98 -2.64 -0.94
N ILE A 20 -5.18 -2.86 -1.48
CA ILE A 20 -6.29 -3.41 -0.71
C ILE A 20 -6.40 -4.93 -0.88
N GLY A 21 -6.36 -5.43 -2.10
CA GLY A 21 -6.69 -6.83 -2.38
C GLY A 21 -5.56 -7.76 -1.98
N ARG A 22 -5.83 -8.77 -1.16
CA ARG A 22 -4.83 -9.73 -0.64
C ARG A 22 -3.69 -9.11 0.18
N VAL A 23 -3.78 -7.81 0.46
CA VAL A 23 -2.91 -7.06 1.37
C VAL A 23 -3.69 -6.63 2.61
N ILE A 24 -4.90 -6.09 2.45
CA ILE A 24 -5.80 -5.72 3.56
C ILE A 24 -6.99 -6.66 3.63
N ILE A 25 -7.64 -6.92 2.50
CA ILE A 25 -8.81 -7.80 2.41
C ILE A 25 -8.34 -9.16 1.93
N HIS A 26 -8.64 -10.21 2.69
CA HIS A 26 -8.29 -11.57 2.31
C HIS A 26 -8.97 -11.97 1.00
N GLY A 27 -8.30 -12.82 0.22
CA GLY A 27 -8.86 -13.36 -1.00
C GLY A 27 -8.20 -14.66 -1.40
N ASP A 28 -9.01 -15.70 -1.61
CA ASP A 28 -8.53 -17.00 -2.10
C ASP A 28 -8.45 -17.01 -3.62
N GLY A 29 -7.32 -17.44 -4.19
CA GLY A 29 -7.18 -17.69 -5.64
C GLY A 29 -7.10 -16.45 -6.55
N PRO A 30 -7.19 -16.64 -7.89
CA PRO A 30 -7.18 -15.55 -8.86
C PRO A 30 -8.43 -14.66 -8.80
N ASP A 31 -9.55 -15.22 -8.32
CA ASP A 31 -10.79 -14.52 -8.02
C ASP A 31 -11.06 -14.58 -6.52
N THR A 32 -10.58 -13.57 -5.80
CA THR A 32 -10.75 -13.43 -4.35
C THR A 32 -12.22 -13.65 -3.95
N ALA A 33 -12.50 -14.28 -2.80
CA ALA A 33 -13.86 -14.42 -2.26
C ALA A 33 -14.65 -13.09 -2.28
N PHE A 34 -13.95 -11.97 -2.10
CA PHE A 34 -14.46 -10.61 -2.23
C PHE A 34 -14.90 -10.21 -3.66
N VAL A 35 -14.10 -10.56 -4.67
CA VAL A 35 -14.37 -10.28 -6.10
C VAL A 35 -15.38 -11.27 -6.67
N GLY A 36 -15.28 -12.55 -6.28
CA GLY A 36 -16.15 -13.65 -6.72
C GLY A 36 -17.48 -13.74 -5.97
N ALA A 37 -17.69 -12.97 -4.90
CA ALA A 37 -18.94 -12.95 -4.14
C ALA A 37 -20.17 -12.67 -5.04
N GLY A 38 -21.16 -13.54 -4.91
CA GLY A 38 -22.41 -13.51 -5.68
C GLY A 38 -23.29 -12.32 -5.32
N SER A 39 -23.18 -11.83 -4.08
CA SER A 39 -23.87 -10.64 -3.58
C SER A 39 -22.90 -9.59 -3.01
N ASP A 40 -23.42 -8.41 -2.69
CA ASP A 40 -22.64 -7.37 -2.01
C ASP A 40 -22.48 -7.70 -0.51
N GLU A 41 -23.49 -8.31 0.10
CA GLU A 41 -23.51 -8.76 1.48
C GLU A 41 -22.43 -9.82 1.74
N GLU A 42 -22.30 -10.80 0.85
CA GLU A 42 -21.22 -11.81 0.92
C GLU A 42 -19.83 -11.16 0.82
N ALA A 43 -19.67 -10.16 -0.05
CA ALA A 43 -18.39 -9.46 -0.19
C ALA A 43 -18.01 -8.73 1.11
N LEU A 44 -18.98 -8.22 1.87
CA LEU A 44 -18.71 -7.55 3.16
C LEU A 44 -18.20 -8.51 4.23
N LEU A 45 -18.48 -9.80 4.13
CA LEU A 45 -18.04 -10.82 5.10
C LEU A 45 -16.60 -11.29 4.87
N ALA A 46 -15.94 -10.87 3.79
CA ALA A 46 -14.54 -11.22 3.54
C ALA A 46 -13.68 -10.75 4.73
N PRO A 47 -12.84 -11.63 5.32
CA PRO A 47 -12.03 -11.24 6.47
C PRO A 47 -10.89 -10.31 6.06
N ALA A 48 -10.38 -9.55 7.01
CA ALA A 48 -9.12 -8.84 6.84
C ALA A 48 -7.94 -9.83 6.80
N MET A 49 -6.83 -9.45 6.15
CA MET A 49 -5.56 -10.15 6.32
C MET A 49 -5.14 -10.13 7.80
N PRO A 50 -4.66 -11.24 8.37
CA PRO A 50 -4.25 -11.29 9.77
C PRO A 50 -3.24 -10.18 10.11
N GLY A 51 -3.51 -9.46 11.20
CA GLY A 51 -2.65 -8.39 11.70
C GLY A 51 -2.71 -7.06 10.93
N ALA A 52 -3.46 -6.98 9.82
CA ALA A 52 -3.47 -5.81 8.95
C ALA A 52 -3.84 -4.51 9.70
N PHE A 53 -4.93 -4.52 10.47
CA PHE A 53 -5.43 -3.31 11.10
C PHE A 53 -4.46 -2.80 12.16
N GLN A 54 -3.90 -3.71 12.98
CA GLN A 54 -2.97 -3.36 14.05
C GLN A 54 -1.64 -2.83 13.49
N ALA A 55 -1.08 -3.49 12.47
CA ALA A 55 0.15 -3.05 11.83
C ALA A 55 -0.04 -1.69 11.13
N ILE A 56 -1.13 -1.53 10.37
CA ILE A 56 -1.42 -0.28 9.68
C ILE A 56 -1.64 0.86 10.67
N ALA A 57 -2.32 0.63 11.81
CA ALA A 57 -2.51 1.66 12.83
C ALA A 57 -1.17 2.19 13.37
N ARG A 58 -0.21 1.31 13.68
CA ARG A 58 1.13 1.71 14.13
C ARG A 58 1.92 2.42 13.02
N LEU A 59 1.82 1.94 11.78
CA LEU A 59 2.44 2.62 10.64
C LEU A 59 1.82 4.01 10.40
N VAL A 60 0.51 4.19 10.61
CA VAL A 60 -0.13 5.51 10.54
C VAL A 60 0.49 6.49 11.53
N GLU A 61 0.81 6.05 12.76
CA GLU A 61 1.54 6.87 13.74
C GLU A 61 2.96 7.19 13.25
N CYS A 62 3.72 6.20 12.78
CA CYS A 62 5.09 6.39 12.30
C CYS A 62 5.21 7.28 11.05
N PHE A 63 4.16 7.35 10.24
CA PHE A 63 4.09 8.19 9.05
C PHE A 63 3.32 9.49 9.28
N ASP A 64 2.98 9.86 10.52
CA ASP A 64 2.21 11.08 10.84
C ASP A 64 0.90 11.21 10.03
N GLY A 65 0.18 10.11 9.84
CA GLY A 65 -1.05 10.07 9.04
C GLY A 65 -0.86 10.01 7.52
N ASN A 66 0.38 10.06 7.03
CA ASN A 66 0.72 10.06 5.60
C ASN A 66 0.66 8.67 4.95
N VAL A 67 -0.44 7.95 5.20
CA VAL A 67 -0.68 6.60 4.67
C VAL A 67 -1.89 6.62 3.73
N TRP A 68 -1.73 6.00 2.57
CA TRP A 68 -2.69 6.02 1.47
C TRP A 68 -3.03 4.61 1.00
N LEU A 69 -4.33 4.36 0.81
CA LEU A 69 -4.79 3.18 0.09
C LEU A 69 -4.75 3.45 -1.41
N VAL A 70 -4.06 2.60 -2.16
CA VAL A 70 -3.91 2.73 -3.62
C VAL A 70 -4.21 1.39 -4.28
N SER A 71 -5.39 1.24 -4.88
CA SER A 71 -5.84 -0.05 -5.40
C SER A 71 -6.31 -0.02 -6.86
N LYS A 72 -6.01 -1.11 -7.59
CA LYS A 72 -6.51 -1.33 -8.94
C LYS A 72 -7.80 -2.13 -8.88
N CYS A 73 -8.91 -1.56 -9.34
CA CYS A 73 -10.17 -2.30 -9.46
C CYS A 73 -11.15 -1.68 -10.47
N GLY A 74 -12.16 -2.44 -10.87
CA GLY A 74 -13.31 -1.93 -11.64
C GLY A 74 -14.32 -1.21 -10.74
N ARG A 75 -15.26 -0.43 -11.32
CA ARG A 75 -16.23 0.39 -10.57
C ARG A 75 -17.05 -0.40 -9.53
N LYS A 76 -17.48 -1.61 -9.86
CA LYS A 76 -18.23 -2.49 -8.94
C LYS A 76 -17.39 -2.84 -7.71
N ILE A 77 -16.16 -3.29 -7.94
CA ILE A 77 -15.22 -3.68 -6.88
C ILE A 77 -14.81 -2.46 -6.06
N GLU A 78 -14.64 -1.28 -6.68
CA GLU A 78 -14.40 -0.03 -5.97
C GLU A 78 -15.53 0.28 -4.96
N SER A 79 -16.78 0.19 -5.38
CA SER A 79 -17.93 0.38 -4.50
C SER A 79 -17.96 -0.65 -3.37
N ARG A 80 -17.62 -1.91 -3.65
CA ARG A 80 -17.49 -2.94 -2.61
C ARG A 80 -16.37 -2.62 -1.64
N SER A 81 -15.19 -2.20 -2.11
CA SER A 81 -14.04 -1.92 -1.26
C SER A 81 -14.36 -0.80 -0.28
N ARG A 82 -14.99 0.28 -0.77
CA ARG A 82 -15.43 1.38 0.10
C ARG A 82 -16.41 0.93 1.19
N ARG A 83 -17.44 0.14 0.82
CA ARG A 83 -18.40 -0.38 1.80
C ARG A 83 -17.77 -1.38 2.77
N TRP A 84 -16.82 -2.19 2.32
CA TRP A 84 -16.07 -3.10 3.18
C TRP A 84 -15.26 -2.33 4.22
N LEU A 85 -14.51 -1.30 3.80
CA LEU A 85 -13.73 -0.45 4.71
C LEU A 85 -14.63 0.21 5.77
N GLU A 86 -15.81 0.67 5.37
CA GLU A 86 -16.80 1.24 6.30
C GLU A 86 -17.39 0.17 7.25
N HIS A 87 -17.83 -0.96 6.70
CA HIS A 87 -18.45 -2.05 7.44
C HIS A 87 -17.54 -2.62 8.53
N HIS A 88 -16.24 -2.74 8.24
CA HIS A 88 -15.24 -3.24 9.19
C HIS A 88 -14.68 -2.14 10.11
N GLY A 89 -15.16 -0.90 10.03
CA GLY A 89 -14.65 0.21 10.83
C GLY A 89 -13.18 0.53 10.57
N PHE A 90 -12.68 0.23 9.37
CA PHE A 90 -11.25 0.29 9.02
C PHE A 90 -10.64 1.65 9.35
N HIS A 91 -11.31 2.74 8.98
CA HIS A 91 -10.81 4.10 9.16
C HIS A 91 -10.63 4.44 10.65
N ALA A 92 -11.59 4.07 11.49
CA ALA A 92 -11.49 4.30 12.94
C ALA A 92 -10.42 3.41 13.59
N ALA A 93 -10.28 2.17 13.12
CA ALA A 93 -9.33 1.22 13.67
C ALA A 93 -7.87 1.50 13.28
N THR A 94 -7.65 2.10 12.10
CA THR A 94 -6.30 2.33 11.55
C THR A 94 -5.85 3.78 11.59
N GLY A 95 -6.77 4.74 11.65
CA GLY A 95 -6.47 6.17 11.53
C GLY A 95 -6.28 6.66 10.09
N ILE A 96 -6.35 5.79 9.06
CA ILE A 96 -6.32 6.24 7.67
C ILE A 96 -7.62 6.99 7.34
N GLY A 97 -7.50 8.24 6.89
CA GLY A 97 -8.63 9.07 6.46
C GLY A 97 -9.43 8.47 5.31
N ARG A 98 -10.74 8.79 5.22
CA ARG A 98 -11.62 8.30 4.15
C ARG A 98 -11.21 8.84 2.77
N GLU A 99 -10.58 10.01 2.76
CA GLU A 99 -10.03 10.72 1.62
C GLU A 99 -8.66 10.19 1.18
N ASN A 100 -7.98 9.42 2.03
CA ASN A 100 -6.68 8.79 1.76
C ASN A 100 -6.82 7.50 0.95
N LEU A 101 -7.62 7.58 -0.11
CA LEU A 101 -8.00 6.46 -0.96
C LEU A 101 -7.93 6.87 -2.43
N ARG A 102 -7.16 6.13 -3.22
CA ARG A 102 -7.04 6.28 -4.68
C ARG A 102 -7.29 4.95 -5.37
N PHE A 103 -8.15 4.99 -6.38
CA PHE A 103 -8.39 3.85 -7.26
C PHE A 103 -7.88 4.13 -8.66
N CYS A 104 -7.31 3.11 -9.29
CA CYS A 104 -6.96 3.13 -10.70
C CYS A 104 -7.62 1.96 -11.44
N ARG A 105 -7.60 2.02 -12.78
CA ARG A 105 -8.18 0.97 -13.64
C ARG A 105 -7.13 0.01 -14.17
N GLU A 106 -5.89 0.46 -14.30
CA GLU A 106 -4.76 -0.33 -14.73
C GLU A 106 -3.65 -0.32 -13.67
N ARG A 107 -2.97 -1.45 -13.50
CA ARG A 107 -1.90 -1.61 -12.49
C ARG A 107 -0.78 -0.58 -12.67
N LYS A 108 -0.38 -0.34 -13.93
CA LYS A 108 0.66 0.63 -14.30
C LYS A 108 0.38 2.06 -13.81
N GLN A 109 -0.90 2.42 -13.59
CA GLN A 109 -1.28 3.75 -13.13
C GLN A 109 -0.92 4.00 -11.66
N LYS A 110 -0.70 2.96 -10.85
CA LYS A 110 -0.29 3.12 -9.45
C LYS A 110 1.01 3.90 -9.31
N ALA A 111 1.97 3.68 -10.22
CA ALA A 111 3.25 4.39 -10.20
C ALA A 111 3.07 5.92 -10.29
N GLY A 112 2.17 6.41 -11.16
CA GLY A 112 1.85 7.83 -11.24
C GLY A 112 1.19 8.37 -9.97
N ILE A 113 0.24 7.61 -9.40
CA ILE A 113 -0.39 7.96 -8.12
C ILE A 113 0.65 8.07 -7.00
N CYS A 114 1.62 7.15 -6.94
CA CYS A 114 2.68 7.21 -5.96
C CYS A 114 3.53 8.48 -6.08
N VAL A 115 3.83 8.89 -7.31
CA VAL A 115 4.56 10.14 -7.57
C VAL A 115 3.73 11.36 -7.12
N ASP A 116 2.46 11.44 -7.51
CA ASP A 116 1.58 12.57 -7.19
C ASP A 116 1.37 12.74 -5.68
N LEU A 117 1.36 11.63 -4.93
CA LEU A 117 1.18 11.61 -3.48
C LEU A 117 2.51 11.66 -2.70
N GLY A 118 3.67 11.62 -3.36
CA GLY A 118 4.97 11.57 -2.68
C GLY A 118 5.20 10.28 -1.88
N ILE A 119 4.65 9.16 -2.36
CA ILE A 119 4.78 7.83 -1.74
C ILE A 119 6.19 7.26 -1.95
N GLY A 120 6.85 6.92 -0.83
CA GLY A 120 8.20 6.38 -0.78
C GLY A 120 8.28 4.92 -0.40
N PHE A 121 7.21 4.41 0.21
CA PHE A 121 7.04 3.04 0.66
C PHE A 121 5.78 2.47 0.00
N PHE A 122 5.84 1.29 -0.59
CA PHE A 122 4.66 0.67 -1.19
C PHE A 122 4.55 -0.82 -0.89
N VAL A 123 3.40 -1.23 -0.35
CA VAL A 123 3.05 -2.64 -0.08
C VAL A 123 2.03 -3.10 -1.11
N ASP A 124 2.38 -4.12 -1.88
CA ASP A 124 1.51 -4.74 -2.89
C ASP A 124 1.82 -6.24 -2.96
N ASP A 125 0.83 -7.07 -3.26
CA ASP A 125 1.02 -8.51 -3.38
C ASP A 125 1.51 -8.94 -4.77
N ARG A 126 1.77 -7.97 -5.67
CA ARG A 126 2.14 -8.26 -7.05
C ARG A 126 3.45 -7.63 -7.50
N ILE A 127 4.36 -8.49 -7.94
CA ILE A 127 5.63 -8.08 -8.56
C ILE A 127 5.43 -7.25 -9.83
N ASP A 128 4.39 -7.52 -10.63
CA ASP A 128 4.08 -6.76 -11.85
C ASP A 128 3.62 -5.31 -11.59
N VAL A 129 3.23 -5.00 -10.35
CA VAL A 129 2.97 -3.63 -9.88
C VAL A 129 4.24 -2.97 -9.37
N LEU A 130 5.04 -3.72 -8.60
CA LEU A 130 6.20 -3.19 -7.88
C LEU A 130 7.41 -2.94 -8.78
N THR A 131 7.72 -3.84 -9.72
CA THR A 131 8.90 -3.71 -10.59
C THR A 131 8.90 -2.39 -11.39
N PRO A 132 7.78 -1.93 -11.99
CA PRO A 132 7.73 -0.62 -12.65
C PRO A 132 7.97 0.59 -11.73
N MET A 133 7.88 0.43 -10.41
CA MET A 133 8.12 1.50 -9.43
C MET A 133 9.62 1.65 -9.07
N ALA A 134 10.53 0.86 -9.67
CA ALA A 134 11.98 0.77 -9.40
C ALA A 134 12.66 2.10 -9.03
N ASN A 135 12.37 3.15 -9.79
CA ASN A 135 13.02 4.46 -9.67
C ASN A 135 12.09 5.57 -9.13
N LEU A 136 10.88 5.20 -8.72
CA LEU A 136 9.84 6.14 -8.29
C LEU A 136 9.53 5.98 -6.80
N VAL A 137 9.49 4.74 -6.33
CA VAL A 137 9.19 4.40 -4.93
C VAL A 137 10.35 3.56 -4.40
N PRO A 138 11.28 4.12 -3.61
CA PRO A 138 12.52 3.43 -3.23
C PRO A 138 12.30 2.18 -2.38
N HIS A 139 11.25 2.14 -1.55
CA HIS A 139 10.98 1.03 -0.65
C HIS A 139 9.72 0.28 -1.10
N ARG A 140 9.89 -0.97 -1.53
CA ARG A 140 8.83 -1.78 -2.14
C ARG A 140 8.77 -3.13 -1.47
N PHE A 141 7.57 -3.54 -1.06
CA PHE A 141 7.33 -4.74 -0.28
C PHE A 141 6.36 -5.65 -1.01
N LEU A 142 6.82 -6.85 -1.37
CA LEU A 142 6.01 -7.90 -1.99
C LEU A 142 5.31 -8.69 -0.88
N PHE A 143 4.06 -8.33 -0.63
CA PHE A 143 3.26 -8.92 0.43
C PHE A 143 2.81 -10.35 0.11
N GLY A 144 2.78 -11.23 1.12
CA GLY A 144 2.40 -12.63 0.98
C GLY A 144 3.49 -13.52 0.36
N ALA A 145 4.66 -12.97 0.06
CA ALA A 145 5.80 -13.73 -0.49
C ALA A 145 6.89 -13.93 0.56
N SER A 146 7.52 -15.10 0.54
CA SER A 146 8.71 -15.42 1.35
C SER A 146 10.02 -15.13 0.62
N VAL A 147 9.97 -14.93 -0.70
CA VAL A 147 11.14 -14.59 -1.53
C VAL A 147 10.74 -13.66 -2.67
N SER A 148 11.64 -12.76 -3.05
CA SER A 148 11.53 -11.92 -4.23
C SER A 148 12.67 -12.26 -5.19
N ALA A 149 12.37 -12.36 -6.48
CA ALA A 149 13.38 -12.50 -7.52
C ALA A 149 14.08 -11.18 -7.86
N ASP A 150 13.49 -10.05 -7.44
CA ASP A 150 14.03 -8.70 -7.64
C ASP A 150 14.69 -8.23 -6.33
N PRO A 151 16.00 -7.95 -6.30
CA PRO A 151 16.70 -7.52 -5.09
C PRO A 151 16.27 -6.13 -4.62
N GLY A 152 15.61 -5.33 -5.47
CA GLY A 152 15.02 -4.03 -5.11
C GLY A 152 13.61 -4.15 -4.53
N ILE A 153 13.13 -5.35 -4.22
CA ILE A 153 11.82 -5.60 -3.62
C ILE A 153 12.00 -6.54 -2.43
N VAL A 154 11.55 -6.10 -1.25
CA VAL A 154 11.59 -6.89 -0.02
C VAL A 154 10.38 -7.81 0.03
N ALA A 155 10.60 -9.12 0.13
CA ALA A 155 9.49 -10.08 0.31
C ALA A 155 9.03 -10.09 1.76
N THR A 156 7.73 -9.99 1.99
CA THR A 156 7.13 -9.92 3.33
C THR A 156 5.96 -10.91 3.40
N PRO A 157 6.10 -12.07 4.08
CA PRO A 157 5.08 -13.12 4.05
C PRO A 157 3.76 -12.72 4.73
N ASP A 158 3.81 -11.75 5.64
CA ASP A 158 2.67 -11.26 6.40
C ASP A 158 2.89 -9.80 6.86
N TRP A 159 1.92 -9.28 7.62
CA TRP A 159 1.98 -7.91 8.15
C TRP A 159 3.04 -7.72 9.23
N SER A 160 3.39 -8.75 10.01
CA SER A 160 4.46 -8.65 11.00
C SER A 160 5.80 -8.42 10.30
N ALA A 161 6.06 -9.14 9.21
CA ALA A 161 7.27 -8.98 8.42
C ALA A 161 7.28 -7.65 7.65
N ALA A 162 6.14 -7.24 7.07
CA ALA A 162 6.03 -5.98 6.35
C ALA A 162 6.27 -4.78 7.26
N GLU A 163 5.64 -4.78 8.44
CA GLU A 163 5.82 -3.75 9.45
C GLU A 163 7.28 -3.68 9.92
N ALA A 164 7.88 -4.81 10.32
CA ALA A 164 9.26 -4.83 10.78
C ALA A 164 10.25 -4.31 9.71
N ALA A 165 10.05 -4.68 8.44
CA ALA A 165 10.87 -4.21 7.35
C ALA A 165 10.73 -2.70 7.10
N ILE A 166 9.52 -2.15 7.23
CA ILE A 166 9.28 -0.71 7.11
C ILE A 166 9.92 0.05 8.27
N LEU A 167 9.70 -0.40 9.51
CA LEU A 167 10.24 0.24 10.72
C LEU A 167 11.76 0.28 10.72
N ALA A 168 12.43 -0.82 10.33
CA ALA A 168 13.89 -0.85 10.25
C ALA A 168 14.47 0.24 9.33
N ILE A 169 13.78 0.53 8.21
CA ILE A 169 14.19 1.57 7.27
C ILE A 169 13.96 2.97 7.87
N LEU A 170 12.84 3.17 8.57
CA LEU A 170 12.55 4.44 9.25
C LEU A 170 13.60 4.72 10.34
N GLU A 171 13.93 3.73 11.17
CA GLU A 171 14.97 3.82 12.20
C GLU A 171 16.35 4.15 11.61
N GLU A 172 16.72 3.51 10.50
CA GLU A 172 17.98 3.81 9.80
C GLU A 172 18.00 5.26 9.26
N ARG A 173 16.89 5.75 8.71
CA ARG A 173 16.77 7.15 8.24
C ARG A 173 16.90 8.15 9.38
N GLU A 174 16.30 7.85 10.54
CA GLU A 174 16.45 8.68 11.74
C GLU A 174 17.90 8.71 12.24
N ALA A 175 18.55 7.54 12.33
CA ALA A 175 19.93 7.42 12.77
C ALA A 175 20.92 8.15 11.84
N THR A 176 20.63 8.19 10.53
CA THR A 176 21.47 8.85 9.52
C THR A 176 21.13 10.33 9.29
N GLY A 177 20.12 10.87 9.99
CA GLY A 177 19.69 12.27 9.84
C GLY A 177 18.99 12.60 8.52
N LEU A 178 18.55 11.58 7.77
CA LEU A 178 17.89 11.72 6.49
C LEU A 178 16.37 11.77 6.69
N ARG A 179 15.89 12.89 7.24
CA ARG A 179 14.45 13.20 7.32
C ARG A 179 13.91 13.60 5.95
#